data_AF-S0J989-F1
#
_entry.id   AF-S0J989-F1
#
_cell.length_a   1.000
_cell.length_b   1.000
_cell.length_c   1.000
_cell.angle_alpha   90.00
_cell.angle_beta   90.00
_cell.angle_gamma   90.00
#
_symmetry.space_group_name_H-M   'P 1'
#
loop_
_entity.id
_entity.type
_entity.pdbx_description
1 polymer ?
#
loop_
_entity_poly.entity_id
_entity_poly.type
_entity_poly.pdbx_seq_one_letter_code
_entity_poly.pdbx_strand_id
1 'polypeptide(L)' 'MLRIPDFVKSEIDFIKENANMTPREEQLFSLRNKEYSLEECAEYMNCSISTVNRVNKSMKKKILRVL' A
#
# COMPACT_ATOMS: atom_id res chain seq x y z
N MET A 1 12.77 0.83 -9.93
CA MET A 1 11.63 1.77 -10.04
C MET A 1 10.38 1.07 -9.52
N LEU A 2 9.81 1.52 -8.40
CA LEU A 2 8.62 0.88 -7.81
C LEU A 2 7.38 1.43 -8.50
N ARG A 3 6.76 0.59 -9.35
CA ARG A 3 5.51 0.97 -10.04
C ARG A 3 4.43 1.39 -9.05
N ILE A 4 3.71 2.45 -9.39
CA ILE A 4 2.46 2.84 -8.76
C ILE A 4 1.43 1.75 -9.12
N PRO A 5 0.63 1.26 -8.15
CA PRO A 5 -0.42 0.29 -8.44
C PRO A 5 -1.50 0.91 -9.32
N ASP A 6 -1.92 0.21 -10.37
CA ASP A 6 -2.94 0.64 -11.32
C ASP A 6 -4.19 -0.25 -11.16
N PHE A 7 -4.75 -0.25 -9.96
CA PHE A 7 -5.93 -1.04 -9.63
C PHE A 7 -7.20 -0.25 -9.96
N VAL A 8 -8.17 -0.89 -10.61
CA VAL A 8 -9.51 -0.31 -10.79
C VAL A 8 -10.30 -0.37 -9.48
N LYS A 9 -11.38 0.40 -9.38
CA LYS A 9 -12.16 0.52 -8.14
C LYS A 9 -12.60 -0.83 -7.55
N SER A 10 -13.12 -1.75 -8.38
CA SER A 10 -13.55 -3.07 -7.92
C SER A 10 -12.40 -3.91 -7.35
N GLU A 11 -11.19 -3.78 -7.89
CA GLU A 11 -10.00 -4.45 -7.36
C GLU A 11 -9.56 -3.82 -6.04
N ILE A 12 -9.60 -2.49 -5.93
CA ILE A 12 -9.30 -1.77 -4.68
C ILE A 12 -10.24 -2.23 -3.56
N ASP A 13 -11.54 -2.28 -3.85
CA ASP A 13 -12.57 -2.68 -2.88
C ASP A 13 -12.36 -4.15 -2.46
N PHE A 14 -12.18 -5.05 -3.43
CA PHE A 14 -11.88 -6.46 -3.15
C PHE A 14 -10.61 -6.64 -2.29
N ILE A 15 -9.51 -5.94 -2.62
CA ILE A 15 -8.26 -6.04 -1.87
C ILE A 15 -8.45 -5.55 -0.43
N LYS A 16 -9.16 -4.44 -0.23
CA LYS A 16 -9.43 -3.89 1.12
C LYS A 16 -10.23 -4.86 1.98
N GLU A 17 -11.23 -5.52 1.40
CA GLU A 17 -12.07 -6.47 2.11
C GLU A 17 -11.36 -7.79 2.44
N ASN A 18 -10.46 -8.26 1.56
CA ASN A 18 -9.96 -9.64 1.62
C ASN A 18 -8.50 -9.77 2.09
N ALA A 19 -7.64 -8.76 1.88
CA ALA A 19 -6.20 -8.90 2.14
C ALA A 19 -5.81 -8.90 3.63
N ASN A 20 -6.76 -8.64 4.55
CA ASN A 20 -6.53 -8.56 6.00
C ASN A 20 -5.34 -7.63 6.34
N MET A 21 -5.38 -6.41 5.80
CA MET A 21 -4.36 -5.40 6.00
C MET A 21 -4.44 -4.82 7.42
N THR A 22 -3.28 -4.47 7.96
CA THR A 22 -3.20 -3.65 9.18
C THR A 22 -3.53 -2.19 8.84
N PRO A 23 -3.91 -1.35 9.82
CA PRO A 23 -4.20 0.06 9.56
C PRO A 23 -3.07 0.82 8.84
N ARG A 24 -1.80 0.48 9.14
CA ARG A 24 -0.64 1.07 8.43
C ARG A 24 -0.52 0.62 6.98
N GLU A 25 -0.85 -0.64 6.70
CA GLU A 25 -0.84 -1.17 5.33
C GLU A 25 -1.99 -0.54 4.53
N GLU A 26 -3.18 -0.39 5.11
CA GLU A 26 -4.31 0.30 4.48
C GLU A 26 -4.01 1.77 4.18
N GLN A 27 -3.40 2.48 5.16
CA GLN A 27 -2.97 3.86 4.96
C GLN A 27 -1.99 3.97 3.78
N LEU A 28 -0.96 3.11 3.76
CA LEU A 28 -0.01 3.07 2.65
C LEU A 28 -0.69 2.72 1.34
N PHE A 29 -1.57 1.72 1.31
CA PHE A 29 -2.30 1.31 0.11
C PHE A 29 -3.12 2.46 -0.49
N SER A 30 -3.83 3.21 0.37
CA SER A 30 -4.61 4.38 -0.02
C SER A 30 -3.73 5.49 -0.61
N LEU A 31 -2.57 5.78 0.00
CA LEU A 31 -1.62 6.77 -0.52
C LEU A 31 -1.04 6.33 -1.86
N ARG A 32 -0.68 5.05 -2.00
CA ARG A 32 -0.12 4.52 -3.26
C ARG A 32 -1.13 4.54 -4.41
N ASN A 33 -2.42 4.32 -4.14
CA ASN A 33 -3.49 4.44 -5.15
C ASN A 33 -3.82 5.91 -5.51
N LYS A 34 -3.27 6.88 -4.77
CA LYS A 34 -3.28 8.32 -5.12
C LYS A 34 -1.99 8.75 -5.81
N GLU A 35 -1.20 7.78 -6.30
CA GLU A 35 0.04 7.99 -7.03
C GLU A 35 1.22 8.58 -6.22
N TYR A 36 1.10 8.68 -4.90
CA TYR A 36 2.23 9.11 -4.06
C TYR A 36 3.40 8.11 -4.15
N SER A 37 4.61 8.66 -4.22
CA SER A 37 5.87 7.94 -4.07
C SER A 37 6.03 7.37 -2.65
N LEU A 38 6.99 6.46 -2.44
CA LEU A 38 7.20 5.91 -1.10
C LEU A 38 7.81 6.95 -0.15
N GLU A 39 8.56 7.90 -0.71
CA GLU A 39 9.15 9.06 -0.06
C GLU A 39 8.04 9.99 0.47
N GLU A 40 7.11 10.40 -0.39
CA GLU A 40 5.94 11.18 0.04
C GLU A 40 5.08 10.40 1.04
N CYS A 41 4.90 9.09 0.83
CA CYS A 41 4.20 8.26 1.82
C CYS A 41 4.93 8.26 3.17
N ALA A 42 6.25 8.28 3.20
CA ALA A 42 7.03 8.33 4.44
C ALA A 42 6.81 9.65 5.18
N GLU A 43 6.75 10.77 4.45
CA GLU A 43 6.40 12.08 4.99
C GLU A 43 4.97 12.09 5.55
N TYR A 44 3.97 11.65 4.77
CA TYR A 44 2.57 11.59 5.21
C TYR A 44 2.33 10.65 6.39
N MET A 45 3.05 9.53 6.44
CA MET A 45 2.96 8.56 7.54
C MET A 45 3.86 8.92 8.73
N ASN A 46 4.58 10.04 8.66
CA ASN A 46 5.54 10.54 9.65
C ASN A 46 6.50 9.45 10.14
N CYS A 47 7.15 8.76 9.19
CA CYS A 47 8.10 7.70 9.51
C CYS A 47 9.24 7.64 8.48
N SER A 48 10.26 6.81 8.76
CA SER A 48 11.38 6.66 7.83
C SER A 48 10.97 5.91 6.56
N ILE A 49 11.67 6.21 5.45
CA ILE A 49 11.53 5.46 4.19
C ILE A 49 11.78 3.96 4.37
N SER A 50 12.66 3.57 5.28
CA SER A 50 12.93 2.17 5.63
C SER A 50 11.71 1.50 6.28
N THR A 51 10.96 2.23 7.11
CA THR A 51 9.72 1.75 7.72
C THR A 51 8.64 1.56 6.66
N VAL A 52 8.44 2.54 5.78
CA VAL A 52 7.49 2.43 4.66
C VAL A 52 7.83 1.24 3.76
N ASN A 53 9.10 1.03 3.43
CA ASN A 53 9.52 -0.11 2.61
C ASN A 53 9.16 -1.47 3.25
N ARG A 54 9.33 -1.61 4.57
CA ARG A 54 8.92 -2.82 5.30
C ARG A 54 7.40 -3.03 5.26
N VAL A 55 6.63 -1.96 5.47
CA VAL A 55 5.16 -1.99 5.37
C VAL A 55 4.73 -2.37 3.94
N ASN A 56 5.32 -1.75 2.92
CA ASN A 56 5.06 -2.03 1.51
C ASN A 56 5.31 -3.50 1.16
N LYS A 57 6.42 -4.08 1.66
CA LYS A 57 6.75 -5.50 1.43
C LYS A 57 5.70 -6.42 2.05
N SER A 58 5.27 -6.15 3.28
CA SER A 58 4.24 -6.92 3.97
C SER A 58 2.88 -6.81 3.26
N MET A 59 2.46 -5.58 2.96
CA MET A 59 1.24 -5.26 2.23
C MET A 59 1.17 -5.98 0.89
N LYS A 60 2.22 -5.87 0.06
CA LYS A 60 2.29 -6.55 -1.24
C LYS A 60 2.15 -8.06 -1.12
N LYS A 61 2.77 -8.68 -0.11
CA LYS A 61 2.65 -10.12 0.14
C LYS A 61 1.19 -10.52 0.44
N LYS A 62 0.43 -9.67 1.13
CA LYS A 62 -0.99 -9.93 1.42
C LYS A 62 -1.86 -9.76 0.16
N ILE A 63 -1.65 -8.70 -0.60
CA ILE A 63 -2.35 -8.44 -1.87
C ILE A 63 -2.17 -9.61 -2.84
N LEU A 64 -0.93 -10.08 -3.03
CA LEU A 64 -0.60 -11.21 -3.92
C LEU A 64 -1.19 -12.57 -3.46
N ARG A 65 -1.76 -12.68 -2.26
CA ARG A 65 -2.40 -13.91 -1.79
C ARG A 65 -3.90 -13.94 -2.07
N VAL A 66 -4.50 -12.78 -2.35
CA VAL A 66 -5.95 -12.65 -2.57
C VAL A 66 -6.28 -12.36 -4.04
N LEU A 67 -5.33 -11.80 -4.78
CA LEU A 67 -5.34 -11.79 -6.25
C LEU A 67 -4.88 -13.15 -6.80
#